data_AF-A0A963QPH2-F1
#
_entry.id   AF-A0A963QPH2-F1
#
_cell.length_a   1.000
_cell.length_b   1.000
_cell.length_c   1.000
_cell.angle_alpha   90.00
_cell.angle_beta   90.00
_cell.angle_gamma   90.00
#
_symmetry.space_group_name_H-M   'P 1'
#
loop_
_entity.id
_entity.type
_entity.pdbx_description
1 polymer ?
#
loop_
_entity_poly.entity_id
_entity_poly.type
_entity_poly.pdbx_seq_one_letter_code
_entity_poly.pdbx_strand_id
1 'polypeptide(L)'
;MKDNPSSGALVGWETSRLGQRQILRLQFVTTPPPHEAKDIHHINLALDENQAVQLGNSLFHMAGQTPPAHKKRGWLERLFS
;
A
#
# COMPACT_ATOMS: atom_id res chain seq x y z
N MET A 1 10.37 28.65 -3.56
CA MET A 1 9.11 28.06 -3.04
C MET A 1 9.50 26.78 -2.33
N LYS A 2 9.21 26.65 -1.02
CA LYS A 2 9.27 25.35 -0.35
C LYS A 2 8.04 24.59 -0.82
N ASP A 3 8.22 23.43 -1.45
CA ASP A 3 7.14 22.48 -1.68
C ASP A 3 6.57 22.10 -0.31
N ASN A 4 5.44 22.70 0.06
CA ASN A 4 4.66 22.22 1.18
C ASN A 4 3.98 20.96 0.64
N PRO A 5 4.32 19.74 1.11
CA PRO A 5 3.64 18.55 0.63
C PRO A 5 2.17 18.71 1.01
N SER A 6 1.33 19.04 0.03
CA SER A 6 -0.12 19.15 0.19
C SER A 6 -0.60 17.82 0.73
N SER A 7 -0.81 17.79 2.05
CA SER A 7 -1.08 16.58 2.80
C SER A 7 -2.55 16.22 2.55
N GLY A 8 -2.78 15.13 1.82
CA GLY A 8 -4.12 14.62 1.54
C GLY A 8 -4.48 13.41 2.40
N ALA A 9 -5.76 13.18 2.62
CA ALA A 9 -6.25 11.97 3.28
C ALA A 9 -6.28 10.81 2.28
N LEU A 10 -5.63 9.68 2.61
CA LEU A 10 -5.71 8.45 1.83
C LEU A 10 -7.10 7.82 2.05
N VAL A 11 -7.90 7.74 0.97
CA VAL A 11 -9.29 7.25 1.01
C VAL A 11 -9.46 5.88 0.36
N GLY A 12 -8.45 5.41 -0.39
CA GLY A 12 -8.48 4.11 -1.04
C GLY A 12 -7.13 3.73 -1.63
N TRP A 13 -6.96 2.43 -1.86
CA TRP A 13 -5.83 1.90 -2.61
C TRP A 13 -6.22 0.61 -3.32
N GLU A 14 -5.57 0.34 -4.44
CA GLU A 14 -5.69 -0.93 -5.16
C GLU A 14 -4.32 -1.40 -5.63
N THR A 15 -4.14 -2.72 -5.67
CA THR A 15 -2.92 -3.36 -6.19
C THR A 15 -3.25 -4.18 -7.42
N SER A 16 -2.45 -4.04 -8.47
CA SER A 16 -2.46 -4.94 -9.62
C SER A 16 -1.05 -5.35 -10.00
N ARG A 17 -0.90 -6.30 -10.92
CA ARG A 17 0.41 -6.75 -11.40
C ARG A 17 0.52 -6.53 -12.90
N LEU A 18 1.63 -5.93 -13.33
CA LEU A 18 1.97 -5.73 -14.74
C LEU A 18 3.35 -6.35 -15.01
N GLY A 19 3.36 -7.56 -15.54
CA GLY A 19 4.58 -8.34 -15.72
C GLY A 19 5.30 -8.61 -14.40
N GLN A 20 6.51 -8.06 -14.25
CA GLN A 20 7.34 -8.19 -13.05
C GLN A 20 7.18 -7.03 -12.06
N ARG A 21 6.31 -6.05 -12.36
CA ARG A 21 6.05 -4.91 -11.47
C ARG A 21 4.71 -5.07 -10.76
N GLN A 22 4.67 -4.71 -9.49
CA GLN A 22 3.45 -4.45 -8.73
C GLN A 22 3.04 -3.00 -8.99
N ILE A 23 1.78 -2.77 -9.36
CA ILE A 23 1.21 -1.44 -9.48
C ILE A 23 0.37 -1.19 -8.25
N LEU A 24 0.75 -0.18 -7.46
CA LEU A 24 -0.02 0.33 -6.33
C LEU A 24 -0.64 1.66 -6.73
N ARG A 25 -1.96 1.71 -6.84
CA ARG A 25 -2.70 2.95 -7.05
C ARG A 25 -3.24 3.45 -5.72
N LEU A 26 -2.89 4.67 -5.36
CA LEU A 26 -3.34 5.36 -4.16
C LEU A 26 -4.38 6.42 -4.55
N GLN A 27 -5.41 6.56 -3.71
CA GLN A 27 -6.48 7.56 -3.86
C GLN A 27 -6.44 8.51 -2.67
N PHE A 28 -6.34 9.81 -2.93
CA PHE A 28 -6.29 10.83 -1.88
C PHE A 28 -7.18 12.02 -2.20
N VAL A 29 -7.69 12.64 -1.14
CA VAL A 29 -8.46 13.89 -1.19
C VAL A 29 -7.70 14.96 -0.42
N THR A 30 -7.71 16.19 -0.92
CA THR A 30 -7.01 17.33 -0.28
C THR A 30 -7.99 18.36 0.30
N THR A 31 -9.28 18.23 0.00
CA THR A 31 -10.36 19.07 0.51
C THR A 31 -11.04 18.39 1.70
N PRO A 32 -11.67 19.13 2.64
CA PRO A 32 -12.49 18.56 3.70
C PRO A 32 -13.78 17.91 3.16
N PRO A 33 -14.41 16.95 3.88
CA PRO A 33 -15.69 16.39 3.50
C PRO A 33 -16.80 17.47 3.48
N PRO A 34 -17.86 17.32 2.65
CA PRO A 34 -18.14 16.21 1.74
C PRO A 34 -17.29 16.26 0.45
N HIS A 35 -16.82 15.10 -0.02
CA HIS A 35 -16.03 14.99 -1.25
C HIS A 35 -16.88 14.55 -2.44
N GLU A 36 -16.59 15.10 -3.62
CA GLU A 36 -17.10 14.62 -4.89
C GLU A 36 -16.06 13.73 -5.60
N ALA A 37 -16.50 12.92 -6.56
CA ALA A 37 -15.60 12.04 -7.32
C ALA A 37 -14.46 12.80 -8.03
N LYS A 38 -14.69 14.07 -8.39
CA LYS A 38 -13.70 14.97 -9.01
C LYS A 38 -12.56 15.39 -8.06
N ASP A 39 -12.79 15.29 -6.75
CA ASP A 39 -11.83 15.70 -5.72
C ASP A 39 -10.83 14.57 -5.38
N ILE A 40 -11.04 13.37 -5.96
CA ILE A 40 -10.18 12.20 -5.77
C ILE A 40 -9.01 12.28 -6.74
N HIS A 41 -7.81 12.42 -6.18
CA HIS A 41 -6.56 12.33 -6.92
C HIS A 41 -6.00 10.91 -6.86
N HIS A 42 -5.31 10.52 -7.95
CA HIS A 42 -4.66 9.21 -8.07
C HIS A 42 -3.16 9.36 -8.22
N ILE A 43 -2.41 8.54 -7.50
CA ILE A 43 -0.97 8.30 -7.75
C ILE A 43 -0.78 6.81 -8.04
N ASN A 44 -0.07 6.51 -9.12
CA ASN A 44 0.30 5.13 -9.47
C ASN A 44 1.79 4.93 -9.22
N LEU A 45 2.12 3.94 -8.40
CA LEU A 45 3.49 3.51 -8.12
C LEU A 45 3.73 2.17 -8.80
N ALA A 46 4.74 2.12 -9.67
CA ALA A 46 5.23 0.86 -10.23
C ALA A 46 6.44 0.39 -9.41
N LEU A 47 6.25 -0.67 -8.65
CA LEU A 47 7.23 -1.21 -7.72
C LEU A 47 7.74 -2.54 -8.25
N ASP A 48 9.04 -2.83 -8.10
CA ASP A 48 9.45 -4.24 -8.09
C ASP A 48 9.04 -4.93 -6.78
N GLU A 49 9.30 -6.23 -6.69
CA GLU A 49 8.95 -7.06 -5.54
C GLU A 49 9.65 -6.59 -4.25
N ASN A 50 10.93 -6.22 -4.32
CA ASN A 50 11.68 -5.77 -3.15
C ASN A 50 11.17 -4.41 -2.66
N GLN A 51 10.89 -3.48 -3.57
CA GLN A 51 10.30 -2.19 -3.25
C GLN A 51 8.92 -2.35 -2.60
N ALA A 52 8.08 -3.25 -3.12
CA ALA A 52 6.77 -3.54 -2.54
C ALA A 52 6.88 -4.11 -1.11
N VAL A 53 7.82 -5.04 -0.88
CA VAL A 53 8.07 -5.61 0.46
C VAL A 53 8.56 -4.54 1.43
N GLN A 54 9.50 -3.68 1.02
CA GLN A 54 10.03 -2.61 1.87
C GLN A 54 8.95 -1.57 2.20
N LEU A 55 8.10 -1.21 1.24
CA LEU A 55 6.97 -0.32 1.47
C LEU A 55 6.01 -0.93 2.49
N GLY A 56 5.62 -2.20 2.29
CA GLY A 56 4.73 -2.90 3.24
C GLY A 56 5.30 -2.95 4.65
N ASN A 57 6.58 -3.32 4.80
CA ASN A 57 7.26 -3.34 6.10
C ASN A 57 7.28 -1.97 6.78
N SER A 58 7.51 -0.90 6.00
CA SER A 58 7.50 0.48 6.51
C SER A 58 6.12 0.87 7.03
N LEU A 59 5.06 0.46 6.34
CA LEU A 59 3.67 0.71 6.77
C LEU A 59 3.32 -0.05 8.05
N PHE A 60 3.73 -1.32 8.17
CA PHE A 60 3.56 -2.11 9.40
C PHE A 60 4.27 -1.45 10.58
N HIS A 61 5.54 -1.08 10.39
CA HIS A 61 6.32 -0.41 11.43
C HIS A 61 5.69 0.92 11.87
N MET A 62 5.23 1.73 10.91
CA MET A 62 4.52 2.99 11.17
C MET A 62 3.23 2.78 11.98
N ALA A 63 2.51 1.68 11.72
CA ALA A 63 1.30 1.32 12.45
C ALA A 63 1.56 0.70 13.84
N GLY A 64 2.83 0.53 14.24
CA GLY A 64 3.20 -0.23 15.46
C GLY A 64 2.84 -1.71 15.37
N GLN A 65 2.63 -2.22 14.16
CA GLN A 65 2.28 -3.62 13.89
C GLN A 65 3.51 -4.38 13.40
N THR A 66 3.58 -5.66 13.70
CA THR A 66 4.56 -6.56 13.08
C THR A 66 4.03 -7.03 11.73
N PRO A 67 4.85 -7.04 10.65
CA PRO A 67 4.48 -7.67 9.40
C PRO A 67 4.02 -9.11 9.65
N PRO A 68 2.93 -9.57 9.01
CA PRO A 68 2.48 -10.94 9.16
C PRO A 68 3.65 -11.85 8.81
N ALA A 69 4.00 -12.77 9.72
CA ALA A 69 5.02 -13.74 9.44
C ALA A 69 4.62 -14.46 8.14
N HIS A 70 5.53 -14.54 7.17
CA HIS A 70 5.35 -15.44 6.04
C HIS A 70 5.19 -16.83 6.64
N LYS A 71 3.95 -17.28 6.80
CA LYS A 71 3.65 -18.66 7.15
C LYS A 71 4.12 -19.48 5.96
N LYS A 72 5.41 -19.85 5.97
CA LYS A 72 5.85 -21.06 5.31
C LYS A 72 5.00 -22.13 5.97
N ARG A 73 3.90 -22.52 5.33
CA ARG A 73 3.15 -23.73 5.68
C ARG A 73 4.17 -24.84 5.59
N GLY A 74 4.80 -25.13 6.72
CA GLY A 74 5.83 -26.14 6.80
C GLY A 74 5.15 -27.44 6.40
N TRP A 75 5.83 -28.23 5.59
CA TRP A 75 5.57 -29.66 5.39
C TRP A 75 5.01 -30.41 6.63
N LEU A 76 5.42 -30.03 7.84
CA LEU A 76 4.96 -30.59 9.12
C LEU A 76 3.49 -30.28 9.44
N GLU A 77 2.92 -29.16 9.01
CA GLU A 77 1.48 -28.87 9.18
C GLU A 77 0.60 -29.75 8.26
N ARG A 78 1.16 -30.40 7.23
CA ARG A 78 0.40 -31.34 6.37
C ARG A 78 0.26 -32.73 6.98
N LEU A 79 1.01 -33.04 8.05
CA LEU A 79 1.01 -34.38 8.68
C LEU A 79 0.05 -34.48 9.87
N PHE A 80 -0.48 -33.36 10.35
CA PHE A 80 -1.38 -33.30 11.51
C PHE A 80 -2.75 -32.67 11.17
N SER A 81 -3.17 -32.74 9.90
CA SER A 81 -4.48 -32.27 9.44
C SER A 81 -5.30 -33.38 8.79
#